data_AF-A0A7V9H1E7-F1
#
_entry.id   AF-A0A7V9H1E7-F1
#
_cell.length_a   1.000
_cell.length_b   1.000
_cell.length_c   1.000
_cell.angle_alpha   90.00
_cell.angle_beta   90.00
_cell.angle_gamma   90.00
#
_symmetry.space_group_name_H-M   'P 1'
#
loop_
_entity.id
_entity.type
_entity.pdbx_description
1 polymer ?
#
loop_
_entity_poly.entity_id
_entity_poly.type
_entity_poly.pdbx_seq_one_letter_code
_entity_poly.pdbx_strand_id
1 'polypeptide(L)'
;MDPERFVSVDECGTHTSMTRLRARAPRGERAYGSVPRNRGKNTTLIASITLQGAMGAAMVVEGGTDAKVFETYVERFLAPSLSAGQIVLLDNLGAHKTRRVRELVEAQGAEVWFLPASEAPPDLNPIEEAFSKVKALLKKAAARTKGTLVDAIAQALASVTTRDARGWFAHSGYEPWDRSL
;
A
#
# COMPACT_ATOMS: atom_id res chain seq x y z
N MET A 1 -12.00 -18.60 -6.60
CA MET A 1 -11.15 -18.26 -5.43
C MET A 1 -11.86 -17.14 -4.71
N ASP A 2 -11.90 -17.15 -3.38
CA ASP A 2 -12.65 -16.14 -2.62
C ASP A 2 -11.76 -14.92 -2.33
N PRO A 3 -11.97 -13.77 -3.01
CA PRO A 3 -11.14 -12.59 -2.82
C PRO A 3 -11.33 -11.93 -1.46
N GLU A 4 -12.37 -12.29 -0.70
CA GLU A 4 -12.57 -11.81 0.67
C GLU A 4 -11.49 -12.31 1.62
N ARG A 5 -10.79 -13.40 1.26
CA ARG A 5 -9.68 -13.97 2.04
C ARG A 5 -8.38 -13.19 1.88
N PHE A 6 -8.26 -12.35 0.83
CA PHE A 6 -6.98 -11.73 0.50
C PHE A 6 -6.67 -10.51 1.36
N VAL A 7 -5.41 -10.49 1.82
CA VAL A 7 -4.74 -9.37 2.45
C VAL A 7 -3.53 -9.04 1.56
N SER A 8 -3.73 -8.11 0.63
CA SER A 8 -2.70 -7.66 -0.31
C SER A 8 -1.76 -6.70 0.42
N VAL A 9 -0.45 -6.93 0.34
CA VAL A 9 0.58 -6.21 1.10
C VAL A 9 1.69 -5.79 0.15
N ASP A 10 2.19 -4.57 0.32
CA ASP A 10 3.31 -4.02 -0.45
C ASP A 10 3.88 -2.76 0.21
N GLU A 11 4.94 -2.20 -0.37
CA GLU A 11 5.59 -0.96 0.03
C GLU A 11 5.52 0.13 -1.03
N CYS A 12 5.48 1.39 -0.57
CA CYS A 12 5.73 2.51 -1.45
C CYS A 12 6.60 3.60 -0.83
N GLY A 13 7.49 4.17 -1.65
CA GLY A 13 8.30 5.33 -1.27
C GLY A 13 7.54 6.65 -1.35
N THR A 14 7.74 7.48 -0.32
CA THR A 14 7.20 8.85 -0.21
C THR A 14 8.30 9.81 0.25
N HIS A 15 8.17 11.10 -0.07
CA HIS A 15 9.16 12.10 0.35
C HIS A 15 8.57 13.52 0.36
N THR A 16 9.23 14.45 1.06
CA THR A 16 8.74 15.83 1.29
C THR A 16 8.71 16.71 0.04
N SER A 17 9.39 16.31 -1.04
CA SER A 17 9.30 17.00 -2.33
C SER A 17 8.18 16.51 -3.25
N MET A 18 7.30 15.62 -2.78
CA MET A 18 6.10 15.24 -3.53
C MET A 18 5.20 16.48 -3.75
N THR A 19 4.83 16.70 -5.00
CA THR A 19 3.94 17.79 -5.41
C THR A 19 3.15 17.37 -6.65
N ARG A 20 2.07 18.09 -6.94
CA ARG A 20 1.38 17.98 -8.22
C ARG A 20 2.24 18.55 -9.34
N LEU A 21 2.34 17.82 -10.45
CA LEU A 21 3.06 18.26 -11.65
C LEU A 21 2.28 19.30 -12.47
N ARG A 22 0.97 19.44 -12.22
CA ARG A 22 0.09 20.33 -12.96
C ARG A 22 -0.81 21.09 -11.99
N ALA A 23 -1.04 22.37 -12.29
CA ALA A 23 -1.93 23.26 -11.56
C ALA A 23 -2.76 24.08 -12.55
N ARG A 24 -3.88 24.65 -12.09
CA ARG A 24 -4.75 25.53 -12.89
C ARG A 24 -4.74 26.92 -12.30
N ALA A 25 -4.71 27.94 -13.16
CA ALA A 25 -4.84 29.35 -12.83
C ALA A 25 -5.85 30.01 -13.78
N PRO A 26 -6.43 31.16 -13.43
CA PRO A 26 -7.25 31.96 -14.34
C PRO A 26 -6.53 32.27 -15.65
N ARG A 27 -7.31 32.56 -16.71
CA ARG A 27 -6.75 32.88 -18.03
C ARG A 27 -5.90 34.14 -17.94
N GLY A 28 -4.64 34.04 -18.37
CA GLY A 28 -3.67 35.14 -18.30
C GLY A 28 -2.76 35.10 -17.06
N GLU A 29 -3.04 34.21 -16.10
CA GLU A 29 -2.24 34.07 -14.88
C GLU A 29 -1.33 32.83 -14.92
N ARG A 30 -0.22 32.90 -14.18
CA ARG A 30 0.70 31.77 -14.00
C ARG A 30 0.35 31.00 -12.73
N ALA A 31 0.29 29.67 -12.82
CA ALA A 31 0.23 28.81 -11.64
C ALA A 31 1.66 28.57 -11.11
N TYR A 32 1.93 29.03 -9.89
CA TYR A 32 3.23 28.85 -9.23
C TYR A 32 3.20 27.64 -8.29
N GLY A 33 4.37 27.03 -8.10
CA GLY A 33 4.57 25.95 -7.14
C GLY A 33 6.02 25.92 -6.65
N SER A 34 6.21 25.49 -5.40
CA SER A 34 7.53 25.35 -4.79
C SER A 34 7.70 23.95 -4.20
N VAL A 35 8.91 23.41 -4.34
CA VAL A 35 9.31 22.13 -3.75
C VAL A 35 10.70 22.24 -3.14
N PRO A 36 10.98 21.51 -2.05
CA PRO A 36 12.32 21.37 -1.53
C PRO A 36 13.27 20.83 -2.61
N ARG A 37 14.41 21.49 -2.80
CA ARG A 37 15.46 21.02 -3.72
C ARG A 37 16.06 19.70 -3.24
N ASN A 38 16.28 19.55 -1.94
CA ASN A 38 16.69 18.30 -1.32
C ASN A 38 15.47 17.63 -0.68
N ARG A 39 15.12 16.43 -1.15
CA ARG A 39 13.97 15.67 -0.66
C ARG A 39 14.23 14.95 0.67
N GLY A 40 15.48 14.92 1.13
CA GLY A 40 15.90 14.14 2.29
C GLY A 40 15.86 12.64 2.02
N LYS A 41 15.88 11.85 3.10
CA LYS A 41 15.71 10.40 3.02
C LYS A 41 14.28 10.03 2.61
N ASN A 42 14.15 8.93 1.88
CA ASN A 42 12.84 8.37 1.56
C ASN A 42 12.09 7.98 2.84
N THR A 43 10.78 8.14 2.84
CA THR A 43 9.88 7.62 3.87
C THR A 43 9.05 6.52 3.23
N THR A 44 9.30 5.29 3.63
CA THR A 44 8.62 4.12 3.06
C THR A 44 7.38 3.79 3.88
N LEU A 45 6.26 3.63 3.20
CA LEU A 45 5.01 3.14 3.75
C LEU A 45 4.89 1.66 3.38
N ILE A 46 4.78 0.80 4.37
CA ILE A 46 4.38 -0.61 4.21
C ILE A 46 2.93 -0.69 4.66
N ALA A 47 2.05 -1.28 3.86
CA ALA A 47 0.64 -1.38 4.23
C ALA A 47 -0.03 -2.64 3.69
N SER A 48 -1.24 -2.92 4.18
CA SER A 48 -2.13 -3.92 3.61
C SER A 48 -3.46 -3.33 3.14
N ILE A 49 -4.14 -4.04 2.25
CA ILE A 49 -5.53 -3.76 1.85
C ILE A 49 -6.32 -5.06 1.73
N THR A 50 -7.60 -5.01 2.10
CA THR A 50 -8.55 -6.10 1.88
C THR A 50 -9.74 -5.63 1.05
N LEU A 51 -10.49 -6.56 0.47
CA LEU A 51 -11.67 -6.26 -0.35
C LEU A 51 -12.73 -5.45 0.42
N GLN A 52 -12.81 -5.62 1.74
CA GLN A 52 -13.78 -4.94 2.60
C GLN A 52 -13.48 -3.44 2.78
N GLY A 53 -12.35 -2.95 2.26
CA GLY A 53 -12.18 -1.52 2.00
C GLY A 53 -11.40 -0.71 3.01
N ALA A 54 -10.95 -1.31 4.10
CA ALA A 54 -10.04 -0.66 5.00
C ALA A 54 -8.61 -0.87 4.49
N MET A 55 -7.84 0.22 4.37
CA MET A 55 -6.39 0.06 4.52
C MET A 55 -6.18 -0.63 5.86
N GLY A 56 -5.49 -1.77 5.84
CA GLY A 56 -5.24 -2.59 7.01
C GLY A 56 -4.03 -2.11 7.79
N ALA A 57 -3.26 -3.06 8.30
CA ALA A 57 -2.00 -2.79 8.99
C ALA A 57 -1.10 -1.87 8.15
N ALA A 58 -0.51 -0.86 8.78
CA ALA A 58 0.39 0.08 8.11
C ALA A 58 1.54 0.48 9.03
N MET A 59 2.73 0.61 8.45
CA MET A 59 3.95 1.06 9.13
C MET A 59 4.70 2.05 8.25
N VAL A 60 5.18 3.14 8.85
CA VAL A 60 6.00 4.13 8.18
C VAL A 60 7.42 4.08 8.74
N VAL A 61 8.40 3.94 7.85
CA VAL A 61 9.83 3.85 8.17
C VAL A 61 10.63 4.85 7.34
N GLU A 62 11.71 5.38 7.90
CA GLU A 62 12.66 6.21 7.14
C GLU A 62 13.74 5.32 6.50
N GLY A 63 13.95 5.47 5.21
CA GLY A 63 14.89 4.68 4.42
C GLY A 63 14.20 3.63 3.56
N GLY A 64 15.00 2.71 3.01
CA GLY A 64 14.48 1.56 2.27
C GLY A 64 13.98 0.45 3.19
N THR A 65 13.22 -0.48 2.61
CA THR A 65 12.80 -1.71 3.29
C THR A 65 13.80 -2.81 2.99
N ASP A 66 14.35 -3.42 4.04
CA ASP A 66 15.05 -4.69 3.96
C ASP A 66 14.20 -5.80 4.60
N ALA A 67 14.71 -7.04 4.59
CA ALA A 67 14.00 -8.17 5.14
C ALA A 67 13.65 -8.00 6.63
N LYS A 68 14.50 -7.34 7.43
CA LYS A 68 14.26 -7.13 8.87
C LYS A 68 13.17 -6.11 9.11
N VAL A 69 13.15 -5.03 8.34
CA VAL A 69 12.07 -4.03 8.38
C VAL A 69 10.74 -4.70 8.01
N PHE A 70 10.73 -5.52 6.96
CA PHE A 70 9.53 -6.23 6.55
C PHE A 70 9.07 -7.25 7.59
N GLU A 71 9.98 -8.06 8.15
CA GLU A 71 9.67 -8.98 9.26
C GLU A 71 9.09 -8.24 10.47
N THR A 72 9.60 -7.05 10.79
CA THR A 72 9.07 -6.21 11.87
C THR A 72 7.65 -5.76 11.56
N TYR A 73 7.36 -5.34 10.33
CA TYR A 73 6.00 -5.03 9.91
C TYR A 73 5.06 -6.24 10.09
N VAL A 74 5.50 -7.41 9.62
CA VAL A 74 4.70 -8.63 9.70
C VAL A 74 4.43 -9.01 11.16
N GLU A 75 5.46 -9.03 12.00
CA GLU A 75 5.36 -9.43 13.41
C GLU A 75 4.51 -8.46 14.23
N ARG A 76 4.71 -7.15 14.05
CA ARG A 76 4.18 -6.14 14.97
C ARG A 76 2.84 -5.56 14.52
N PHE A 77 2.52 -5.63 13.23
CA PHE A 77 1.35 -4.98 12.67
C PHE A 77 0.47 -5.97 11.88
N LEU A 78 1.03 -6.71 10.94
CA LEU A 78 0.22 -7.56 10.06
C LEU A 78 -0.33 -8.78 10.81
N ALA A 79 0.53 -9.64 11.36
CA ALA A 79 0.13 -10.91 11.97
C ALA A 79 -0.92 -10.73 13.08
N PRO A 80 -0.82 -9.75 14.00
CA PRO A 80 -1.88 -9.51 14.99
C PRO A 80 -3.25 -9.13 14.41
N SER A 81 -3.31 -8.68 13.16
CA SER A 81 -4.55 -8.32 12.45
C SER A 81 -5.13 -9.46 11.61
N LEU A 82 -4.40 -10.57 11.44
CA LEU A 82 -4.83 -11.68 10.60
C LEU A 82 -5.86 -12.56 11.31
N SER A 83 -6.70 -13.18 10.50
CA SER A 83 -7.65 -14.21 10.90
C SER A 83 -7.35 -15.52 10.15
N ALA A 84 -7.67 -16.64 10.80
CA ALA A 84 -7.50 -17.95 10.19
C ALA A 84 -8.24 -18.05 8.84
N GLY A 85 -7.58 -18.66 7.86
CA GLY A 85 -8.07 -18.80 6.48
C GLY A 85 -7.78 -17.58 5.59
N GLN A 86 -7.25 -16.48 6.10
CA GLN A 86 -6.79 -15.38 5.23
C GLN A 86 -5.55 -15.77 4.43
N ILE A 87 -5.34 -15.09 3.30
CA ILE A 87 -4.20 -15.26 2.41
C ILE A 87 -3.49 -13.92 2.31
N VAL A 88 -2.25 -13.86 2.82
CA VAL A 88 -1.35 -12.72 2.64
C VAL A 88 -0.74 -12.81 1.25
N LEU A 89 -1.09 -11.86 0.39
CA LEU A 89 -0.63 -11.78 -0.99
C LEU A 89 0.53 -10.78 -1.08
N LEU A 90 1.70 -11.25 -1.50
CA LEU A 90 2.96 -10.49 -1.59
C LEU A 90 3.51 -10.51 -3.00
N ASP A 91 4.27 -9.48 -3.37
CA ASP A 91 5.10 -9.52 -4.57
C ASP A 91 6.21 -10.59 -4.43
N ASN A 92 6.92 -10.88 -5.52
CA ASN A 92 7.91 -11.96 -5.54
C ASN A 92 9.31 -11.56 -5.01
N LEU A 93 9.43 -10.46 -4.26
CA LEU A 93 10.70 -9.92 -3.78
C LEU A 93 11.36 -10.83 -2.72
N GLY A 94 12.69 -10.91 -2.75
CA GLY A 94 13.45 -11.73 -1.78
C GLY A 94 13.23 -11.34 -0.31
N ALA A 95 12.98 -10.05 -0.03
CA ALA A 95 12.69 -9.55 1.32
C ALA A 95 11.39 -10.13 1.91
N HIS A 96 10.44 -10.55 1.07
CA HIS A 96 9.16 -11.12 1.49
C HIS A 96 9.21 -12.62 1.74
N LYS A 97 10.27 -13.28 1.27
CA LYS A 97 10.40 -14.75 1.25
C LYS A 97 11.18 -15.31 2.44
N THR A 98 11.33 -14.54 3.51
CA THR A 98 12.04 -15.06 4.68
C THR A 98 11.20 -16.13 5.37
N ARG A 99 11.89 -17.09 5.99
CA ARG A 99 11.23 -18.12 6.80
C ARG A 99 10.38 -17.50 7.92
N ARG A 100 10.86 -16.40 8.51
CA ARG A 100 10.19 -15.70 9.61
C ARG A 100 8.84 -15.13 9.20
N VAL A 101 8.73 -14.52 8.01
CA VAL A 101 7.45 -14.04 7.46
C VAL A 101 6.43 -15.17 7.40
N ARG A 102 6.83 -16.32 6.83
CA ARG A 102 5.97 -17.49 6.72
C ARG A 102 5.49 -17.99 8.08
N GLU A 103 6.42 -18.18 9.02
CA GLU A 103 6.10 -18.66 10.37
C GLU A 103 5.12 -17.75 11.11
N LEU A 104 5.30 -16.43 10.99
CA LEU A 104 4.43 -15.45 11.66
C LEU A 104 3.00 -15.48 11.10
N VAL A 105 2.85 -15.62 9.78
CA VAL A 105 1.54 -15.66 9.12
C VAL A 105 0.84 -17.01 9.39
N GLU A 106 1.55 -18.12 9.23
CA GLU A 106 1.00 -19.47 9.44
C GLU A 106 0.62 -19.71 10.91
N ALA A 107 1.31 -19.07 11.87
CA ALA A 107 0.94 -19.10 13.29
C ALA A 107 -0.45 -18.49 13.57
N GLN A 108 -0.99 -17.65 12.68
CA GLN A 108 -2.34 -17.09 12.76
C GLN A 108 -3.38 -17.95 12.02
N GLY A 109 -2.97 -19.09 11.46
CA GLY A 109 -3.82 -19.91 10.59
C GLY A 109 -4.06 -19.32 9.21
N ALA A 110 -3.23 -18.37 8.78
CA ALA A 110 -3.27 -17.74 7.46
C ALA A 110 -2.19 -18.34 6.52
N GLU A 111 -2.29 -18.04 5.23
CA GLU A 111 -1.36 -18.53 4.20
C GLU A 111 -0.55 -17.38 3.60
N VAL A 112 0.66 -17.67 3.11
CA VAL A 112 1.48 -16.70 2.34
C VAL A 112 1.53 -17.11 0.88
N TRP A 113 1.07 -16.23 0.00
CA TRP A 113 1.07 -16.42 -1.44
C TRP A 113 1.90 -15.33 -2.11
N PHE A 114 2.60 -15.70 -3.19
CA PHE A 114 3.44 -14.78 -3.94
C PHE A 114 2.87 -14.58 -5.34
N LEU A 115 2.87 -13.34 -5.81
CA LEU A 115 2.56 -13.01 -7.19
C LEU A 115 3.62 -13.59 -8.14
N PRO A 116 3.25 -13.98 -9.37
CA PRO A 116 4.19 -14.49 -10.35
C PRO A 116 5.28 -13.45 -10.68
N ALA A 117 6.53 -13.90 -10.82
CA ALA A 117 7.68 -13.00 -11.03
C ALA A 117 7.68 -12.24 -12.36
N SER A 118 7.14 -12.86 -13.42
CA SER A 118 7.44 -12.43 -14.79
C SER A 118 6.41 -12.82 -15.86
N GLU A 119 5.36 -13.58 -15.53
CA GLU A 119 4.42 -14.14 -16.53
C GLU A 119 2.98 -13.63 -16.38
N ALA A 120 2.76 -12.62 -15.56
CA ALA A 120 1.42 -12.19 -15.21
C ALA A 120 1.26 -10.67 -15.42
N PRO A 121 0.05 -10.17 -15.72
CA PRO A 121 -0.18 -8.76 -15.99
C PRO A 121 0.35 -7.86 -14.87
N PRO A 122 0.84 -6.63 -15.19
CA PRO A 122 1.47 -5.74 -14.21
C PRO A 122 0.55 -5.29 -13.06
N ASP A 123 -0.77 -5.50 -13.17
CA ASP A 123 -1.78 -4.94 -12.27
C ASP A 123 -2.39 -5.97 -11.30
N LEU A 124 -1.64 -6.99 -10.88
CA LEU A 124 -2.16 -8.06 -10.02
C LEU A 124 -2.13 -7.77 -8.51
N ASN A 125 -1.51 -6.67 -8.06
CA ASN A 125 -1.51 -6.34 -6.64
C ASN A 125 -2.50 -5.20 -6.36
N PRO A 126 -3.68 -5.44 -5.76
CA PRO A 126 -4.71 -4.41 -5.58
C PRO A 126 -4.23 -3.17 -4.80
N ILE A 127 -3.23 -3.34 -3.93
CA ILE A 127 -2.66 -2.25 -3.15
C ILE A 127 -1.88 -1.23 -3.98
N GLU A 128 -1.42 -1.57 -5.18
CA GLU A 128 -0.68 -0.63 -6.04
C GLU A 128 -1.56 0.56 -6.47
N GLU A 129 -2.84 0.29 -6.75
CA GLU A 129 -3.81 1.34 -7.03
C GLU A 129 -4.15 2.16 -5.77
N ALA A 130 -4.19 1.52 -4.60
CA ALA A 130 -4.32 2.22 -3.33
C ALA A 130 -3.14 3.19 -3.11
N PHE A 131 -1.92 2.75 -3.38
CA PHE A 131 -0.74 3.60 -3.33
C PHE A 131 -0.74 4.70 -4.38
N SER A 132 -1.28 4.46 -5.58
CA SER A 132 -1.50 5.50 -6.57
C SER A 132 -2.41 6.61 -6.03
N LYS A 133 -3.56 6.24 -5.43
CA LYS A 133 -4.48 7.18 -4.77
C LYS A 133 -3.81 7.92 -3.61
N VAL A 134 -3.14 7.19 -2.70
CA VAL A 134 -2.42 7.77 -1.56
C VAL A 134 -1.38 8.77 -2.05
N LYS A 135 -0.52 8.41 -2.99
CA LYS A 135 0.50 9.30 -3.56
C LYS A 135 -0.12 10.53 -4.22
N ALA A 136 -1.27 10.41 -4.87
CA ALA A 136 -1.98 11.57 -5.43
C ALA A 136 -2.45 12.56 -4.35
N LEU A 137 -2.91 12.05 -3.21
CA LEU A 137 -3.29 12.87 -2.06
C LEU A 137 -2.07 13.50 -1.37
N LEU A 138 -0.97 12.75 -1.23
CA LEU A 138 0.28 13.31 -0.70
C LEU A 138 0.85 14.43 -1.59
N LYS A 139 0.81 14.25 -2.92
CA LYS A 139 1.18 15.29 -3.89
C LYS A 139 0.28 16.53 -3.77
N LYS A 140 -1.00 16.36 -3.43
CA LYS A 140 -1.94 17.46 -3.16
C LYS A 140 -1.63 18.16 -1.84
N ALA A 141 -1.36 17.39 -0.79
CA ALA A 141 -1.08 17.90 0.56
C ALA A 141 0.25 18.66 0.62
N ALA A 142 1.23 18.27 -0.21
CA ALA A 142 2.48 18.98 -0.36
C ALA A 142 3.22 19.20 0.98
N ALA A 143 3.18 18.20 1.86
CA ALA A 143 3.84 18.23 3.16
C ALA A 143 5.36 18.43 3.03
N ARG A 144 5.93 19.38 3.78
CA ARG A 144 7.34 19.80 3.65
C ARG A 144 8.22 19.36 4.82
N THR A 145 7.64 18.77 5.85
CA THR A 145 8.36 18.17 6.98
C THR A 145 7.97 16.70 7.13
N LYS A 146 8.82 15.91 7.78
CA LYS A 146 8.56 14.49 8.03
C LYS A 146 7.30 14.27 8.88
N GLY A 147 7.12 15.05 9.95
CA GLY A 147 5.90 14.96 10.79
C GLY A 147 4.63 15.19 9.97
N THR A 148 4.59 16.30 9.22
CA THR A 148 3.44 16.60 8.35
C THR A 148 3.22 15.57 7.23
N LEU A 149 4.29 14.88 6.79
CA LEU A 149 4.19 13.81 5.79
C LEU A 149 3.54 12.57 6.40
N VAL A 150 3.91 12.20 7.63
CA VAL A 150 3.28 11.09 8.37
C VAL A 150 1.80 11.39 8.62
N ASP A 151 1.45 12.61 9.04
CA ASP A 151 0.06 13.01 9.22
C ASP A 151 -0.74 12.93 7.91
N ALA A 152 -0.13 13.37 6.80
CA ALA A 152 -0.74 13.30 5.48
C ALA A 152 -0.91 11.85 4.99
N ILE A 153 0.03 10.95 5.32
CA ILE A 153 -0.09 9.51 5.04
C ILE A 153 -1.28 8.94 5.80
N ALA A 154 -1.41 9.21 7.09
CA ALA A 154 -2.53 8.74 7.89
C ALA A 154 -3.89 9.20 7.34
N GLN A 155 -4.01 10.49 6.97
CA GLN A 155 -5.22 11.03 6.35
C GLN A 155 -5.50 10.41 4.97
N ALA A 156 -4.47 10.16 4.17
CA ALA A 156 -4.62 9.55 2.85
C ALA A 156 -5.08 8.09 2.95
N LEU A 157 -4.51 7.30 3.89
CA LEU A 157 -4.95 5.94 4.18
C LEU A 157 -6.42 5.90 4.60
N ALA A 158 -6.83 6.81 5.50
CA ALA A 158 -8.22 6.92 5.95
C ALA A 158 -9.23 7.35 4.86
N SER A 159 -8.75 7.83 3.71
CA SER A 159 -9.60 8.23 2.57
C SER A 159 -9.89 7.10 1.58
N VAL A 160 -9.26 5.94 1.75
CA VAL A 160 -9.54 4.74 0.98
C VAL A 160 -10.88 4.18 1.45
N THR A 161 -11.76 3.92 0.48
CA THR A 161 -13.11 3.41 0.74
C THR A 161 -13.25 1.98 0.25
N THR A 162 -14.27 1.29 0.75
CA THR A 162 -14.69 -0.02 0.24
C THR A 162 -15.02 -0.02 -1.25
N ARG A 163 -15.54 1.09 -1.78
CA ARG A 163 -15.79 1.20 -3.21
C ARG A 163 -14.48 1.19 -4.00
N ASP A 164 -13.46 1.89 -3.51
CA ASP A 164 -12.15 1.89 -4.16
C ASP A 164 -11.56 0.48 -4.16
N ALA A 165 -11.48 -0.16 -2.98
CA ALA A 165 -10.91 -1.49 -2.84
C ALA A 165 -11.60 -2.52 -3.72
N ARG A 166 -12.93 -2.55 -3.75
CA ARG A 166 -13.68 -3.45 -4.66
C ARG A 166 -13.34 -3.21 -6.13
N GLY A 167 -13.20 -1.96 -6.53
CA GLY A 167 -12.80 -1.61 -7.90
C GLY A 167 -11.40 -2.12 -8.23
N TRP A 168 -10.44 -1.95 -7.32
CA TRP A 168 -9.05 -2.36 -7.51
C TRP A 168 -8.88 -3.88 -7.50
N PHE A 169 -9.54 -4.57 -6.57
CA PHE A 169 -9.55 -6.05 -6.57
C PHE A 169 -10.15 -6.60 -7.87
N ALA A 170 -11.28 -6.05 -8.34
CA ALA A 170 -11.87 -6.46 -9.62
C ALA A 170 -10.92 -6.17 -10.80
N HIS A 171 -10.29 -4.99 -10.84
CA HIS A 171 -9.32 -4.63 -11.88
C HIS A 171 -8.09 -5.55 -11.88
N SER A 172 -7.63 -6.00 -10.70
CA SER A 172 -6.58 -7.02 -10.55
C SER A 172 -7.05 -8.45 -10.82
N GLY A 173 -8.29 -8.66 -11.28
CA GLY A 173 -8.83 -9.99 -11.63
C GLY A 173 -9.37 -10.80 -10.44
N TYR A 174 -9.55 -10.16 -9.28
CA TYR A 174 -10.10 -10.76 -8.07
C TYR A 174 -11.57 -10.37 -7.88
N GLU A 175 -12.43 -10.94 -8.72
CA GLU A 175 -13.87 -10.73 -8.61
C GLU A 175 -14.49 -11.59 -7.50
N PRO A 176 -15.35 -11.03 -6.64
CA PRO A 176 -16.12 -11.84 -5.70
C PRO A 176 -17.00 -12.81 -6.47
N TRP A 177 -16.90 -14.09 -6.13
CA TRP A 177 -17.80 -15.09 -6.69
C TRP A 177 -19.24 -14.74 -6.32
N ASP A 178 -20.10 -14.61 -7.32
CA ASP A 178 -21.53 -14.42 -7.08
C ASP A 178 -22.08 -15.66 -6.38
N ARG A 179 -22.61 -15.49 -5.18
CA ARG A 179 -23.22 -16.57 -4.39
C ARG A 179 -24.69 -16.80 -4.77
N SER A 180 -25.20 -16.17 -5.83
CA SER A 180 -26.57 -16.38 -6.31
C SER A 180 -26.70 -17.51 -7.34
N LEU A 181 -26.35 -18.75 -6.96
CA LEU A 181 -26.81 -19.99 -7.61
C LEU A 181 -27.08 -21.07 -6.56
#